data_AF-A0A9E6SHW9-F1
#
_entry.id   AF-A0A9E6SHW9-F1
#
_cell.length_a   1.000
_cell.length_b   1.000
_cell.length_c   1.000
_cell.angle_alpha   90.00
_cell.angle_beta   90.00
_cell.angle_gamma   90.00
#
_symmetry.space_group_name_H-M   'P 1'
#
loop_
_entity.id
_entity.type
_entity.pdbx_description
1 polymer ?
#
loop_
_entity_poly.entity_id
_entity_poly.type
_entity_poly.pdbx_seq_one_letter_code
_entity_poly.pdbx_strand_id
1 'polypeptide(L)' 'SVEYAIERVAQRVRQGGHNIPKEVISRRYTSGLKHFGEVYKSLVDAWTLIDTSKSPYEVLDWSERT' A
#
# COMPACT_ATOMS: atom_id res chain seq x y z
N SER A 1 0.18 -1.29 -7.80
CA SER A 1 -1.16 -1.49 -8.38
C SER A 1 -1.96 -2.50 -7.56
N VAL A 2 -3.25 -2.66 -7.86
CA VAL A 2 -4.11 -3.67 -7.23
C VAL A 2 -3.64 -5.09 -7.59
N GLU A 3 -3.25 -5.30 -8.84
CA GLU A 3 -2.77 -6.59 -9.36
C GLU A 3 -1.51 -7.04 -8.63
N TYR A 4 -0.58 -6.11 -8.40
CA TYR A 4 0.62 -6.39 -7.63
C TYR A 4 0.31 -6.78 -6.19
N ALA A 5 -0.66 -6.12 -5.54
CA ALA A 5 -1.10 -6.48 -4.19
C ALA A 5 -1.73 -7.88 -4.13
N ILE A 6 -2.53 -8.26 -5.15
CA ILE A 6 -3.11 -9.60 -5.30
C ILE A 6 -2.00 -10.64 -5.45
N GLU A 7 -1.02 -10.38 -6.32
CA GLU A 7 0.11 -11.30 -6.53
C GLU A 7 0.92 -11.50 -5.24
N ARG A 8 1.17 -10.44 -4.46
CA ARG A 8 1.85 -10.57 -3.16
C ARG A 8 1.07 -11.39 -2.14
N VAL A 9 -0.26 -11.35 -2.16
CA VAL A 9 -1.07 -12.25 -1.30
C VAL A 9 -0.94 -13.69 -1.81
N ALA A 10 -1.07 -13.90 -3.12
CA ALA A 10 -0.93 -15.24 -3.72
C ALA A 10 0.43 -15.89 -3.41
N GLN A 11 1.53 -15.13 -3.49
CA GLN A 11 2.87 -15.58 -3.10
C GLN A 11 2.93 -16.02 -1.64
N ARG A 12 2.38 -15.23 -0.72
CA ARG A 12 2.36 -15.58 0.72
C ARG A 12 1.51 -16.81 1.02
N VAL A 13 0.38 -16.98 0.32
CA VAL A 13 -0.45 -18.18 0.42
C VAL A 13 0.31 -19.42 -0.04
N ARG A 14 1.07 -19.33 -1.16
CA ARG A 14 1.95 -20.42 -1.60
C ARG A 14 3.02 -20.81 -0.58
N GLN A 15 3.43 -19.87 0.27
CA GLN A 15 4.38 -20.09 1.37
C GLN A 15 3.71 -20.54 2.67
N GLY A 16 2.40 -20.87 2.66
CA GLY A 16 1.65 -21.34 3.82
C GLY A 16 0.86 -20.26 4.58
N GLY A 17 0.76 -19.05 4.05
CA GLY A 17 -0.01 -17.95 4.65
C GLY A 17 -1.53 -18.05 4.44
N HIS A 18 -2.28 -17.20 5.17
CA HIS A 18 -3.74 -17.12 5.06
C HIS A 18 -4.20 -16.42 3.77
N ASN A 19 -5.23 -16.96 3.13
CA ASN A 19 -5.82 -16.39 1.93
C ASN A 19 -6.70 -15.16 2.23
N ILE A 20 -6.66 -14.16 1.35
CA ILE A 20 -7.56 -13.00 1.39
C ILE A 20 -8.27 -12.92 0.02
N PRO A 21 -9.61 -12.80 -0.03
CA PRO A 21 -10.34 -12.65 -1.29
C PRO A 21 -9.85 -11.44 -2.10
N LYS A 22 -9.77 -11.57 -3.43
CA LYS A 22 -9.23 -10.53 -4.32
C LYS A 22 -10.00 -9.22 -4.20
N GLU A 23 -11.31 -9.32 -4.04
CA GLU A 23 -12.26 -8.20 -3.91
C GLU A 23 -11.96 -7.40 -2.64
N VAL A 24 -11.60 -8.10 -1.56
CA VAL A 24 -11.18 -7.47 -0.30
C VAL A 24 -9.83 -6.77 -0.47
N ILE A 25 -8.89 -7.37 -1.19
CA ILE A 25 -7.58 -6.76 -1.48
C ILE A 25 -7.78 -5.48 -2.31
N SER A 26 -8.56 -5.54 -3.39
CA SER A 26 -8.85 -4.39 -4.26
C SER A 26 -9.52 -3.25 -3.49
N ARG A 27 -10.58 -3.55 -2.72
CA ARG A 27 -11.26 -2.55 -1.89
C ARG A 27 -10.29 -1.90 -0.90
N ARG A 28 -9.49 -2.70 -0.18
CA ARG A 28 -8.54 -2.19 0.82
C ARG A 28 -7.43 -1.35 0.19
N TYR A 29 -6.93 -1.74 -0.98
CA TYR A 29 -5.91 -0.96 -1.69
C TYR A 29 -6.43 0.44 -2.01
N THR A 30 -7.61 0.54 -2.62
CA THR A 30 -8.23 1.83 -2.98
C THR A 30 -8.58 2.66 -1.75
N SER A 31 -9.23 2.06 -0.75
CA SER A 31 -9.56 2.77 0.50
C SER A 31 -8.32 3.23 1.25
N GLY A 32 -7.23 2.45 1.23
CA GLY A 32 -5.97 2.81 1.87
C GLY A 32 -5.34 4.06 1.27
N LEU A 33 -5.27 4.14 -0.07
CA LEU A 33 -4.77 5.33 -0.77
C LEU A 33 -5.65 6.56 -0.53
N LYS A 34 -6.97 6.37 -0.53
CA LYS A 34 -7.92 7.44 -0.22
C LYS A 34 -7.72 7.98 1.19
N HIS A 35 -7.69 7.11 2.21
CA HIS A 35 -7.46 7.54 3.59
C HIS A 35 -6.07 8.15 3.79
N PHE A 36 -5.06 7.66 3.08
CA PHE A 36 -3.74 8.29 3.11
C PHE A 36 -3.81 9.75 2.67
N GLY A 37 -4.43 10.03 1.52
CA GLY A 37 -4.56 11.40 1.01
C GLY A 37 -5.48 12.30 1.85
N GLU A 38 -6.62 11.78 2.31
CA GLU A 38 -7.66 12.60 2.96
C GLU A 38 -7.49 12.73 4.47
N VAL A 39 -6.91 11.72 5.12
CA VAL A 39 -6.88 11.63 6.59
C VAL A 39 -5.45 11.59 7.10
N TYR A 40 -4.62 10.65 6.64
CA TYR A 40 -3.34 10.41 7.31
C TYR A 40 -2.31 11.52 7.05
N LYS A 41 -2.22 12.05 5.82
CA LYS A 41 -1.28 13.13 5.47
C LYS A 41 -1.43 14.38 6.36
N SER A 42 -2.63 14.69 6.84
CA SER A 42 -2.88 15.90 7.63
C SER A 42 -2.63 15.72 9.14
N LEU A 43 -2.63 14.47 9.62
CA LEU A 43 -2.55 14.10 11.04
C LEU A 43 -1.12 13.85 11.55
N VAL A 44 -0.13 13.82 10.66
CA VAL A 44 1.25 13.49 11.00
C VAL A 44 2.20 14.62 10.59
N ASP A 45 3.32 14.74 11.30
CA ASP A 45 4.34 15.76 11.02
C ASP A 45 5.19 15.39 9.81
N ALA A 46 5.44 14.10 9.59
CA ALA A 46 6.21 13.61 8.46
C ALA A 46 5.58 12.36 7.82
N TRP A 47 5.61 12.27 6.50
CA TRP A 47 5.23 11.08 5.75
C TRP A 47 6.00 10.94 4.44
N THR A 48 6.15 9.69 3.98
CA THR A 48 6.75 9.32 2.70
C THR A 48 5.88 8.29 2.00
N LEU A 49 5.53 8.53 0.74
CA LEU A 49 4.88 7.58 -0.14
C LEU A 49 5.93 6.87 -0.99
N ILE A 50 5.99 5.54 -0.89
CA ILE A 50 6.96 4.71 -1.62
C ILE A 50 6.27 3.68 -2.52
N ASP A 51 6.86 3.43 -3.68
CA ASP A 51 6.56 2.26 -4.51
C ASP A 51 7.52 1.12 -4.19
N THR A 52 6.96 0.02 -3.66
CA THR A 52 7.70 -1.22 -3.33
C THR A 52 7.57 -2.28 -4.40
N SER A 53 7.04 -1.94 -5.58
CA SER A 53 6.94 -2.87 -6.71
C SER A 53 8.29 -3.11 -7.41
N LYS A 54 9.25 -2.21 -7.23
CA LYS A 54 10.62 -2.27 -7.76
C LYS A 54 11.63 -2.48 -6.63
N SER A 55 12.82 -2.97 -7.00
CA SER A 55 13.98 -3.05 -6.12
C SER A 55 15.16 -2.35 -6.80
N PRO A 56 15.71 -1.25 -6.24
CA PRO A 56 15.28 -0.61 -4.99
C PRO A 56 13.87 0.02 -5.10
N TYR A 57 13.29 0.35 -3.94
CA TYR A 57 12.01 1.07 -3.90
C TYR A 57 12.18 2.49 -4.46
N GLU A 58 11.08 3.08 -4.92
CA GLU A 58 11.03 4.44 -5.46
C GLU A 58 10.24 5.35 -4.50
N VAL A 59 10.75 6.54 -4.20
CA VAL A 59 10.00 7.55 -3.44
C VAL A 59 9.12 8.33 -4.42
N LEU A 60 7.81 8.28 -4.22
CA LEU A 60 6.84 8.93 -5.10
C LEU A 60 6.50 10.35 -4.64
N ASP A 61 6.42 10.56 -3.32
CA ASP A 61 5.99 11.81 -2.70
C ASP A 61 6.41 11.81 -1.23
N TRP A 62 6.63 12.99 -0.64
CA TRP A 62 6.98 13.13 0.77
C TRP A 62 6.67 14.54 1.27
N SER A 63 6.45 14.67 2.58
CA SER A 63 6.34 15.98 3.23
C SER A 63 6.73 15.86 4.70
N GLU A 64 7.35 16.92 5.20
CA GLU A 64 7.65 17.12 6.61
C GLU A 64 7.24 18.55 6.98
N ARG A 65 6.47 18.69 8.07
CA ARG A 65 6.09 19.98 8.65
C ARG A 65 7.01 20.26 9.84
N THR A 66 7.55 21.47 9.87
CA THR A 66 8.37 21.98 10.98
C THR A 66 7.56 22.95 11.82
#